data_AF-A0A2S7ZCD9-F1
#
_entry.id   AF-A0A2S7ZCD9-F1
#
_cell.length_a   1.000
_cell.length_b   1.000
_cell.length_c   1.000
_cell.angle_alpha   90.00
_cell.angle_beta   90.00
_cell.angle_gamma   90.00
#
_symmetry.space_group_name_H-M   'P 1'
#
loop_
_entity.id
_entity.type
_entity.pdbx_description
1 polymer ?
#
loop_
_entity_poly.entity_id
_entity_poly.type
_entity_poly.pdbx_seq_one_letter_code
_entity_poly.pdbx_strand_id
1 'polypeptide(L)'
;MRMCPYCGHEGLNSGSYCSYCGRIHNVSTSLDKYNLGLIENCKRCLIYKYADFEGRASRGEYWYFLLMYQLLFVATLFICAFLSYISPLSSIVGVGVGLVLLVLISVAVAIPGVAVAVRRLHDQGRSGIFVFINIIPLIGTVIFFILMAMPGESTENRFGMPTGYMRMTKRMAHEMGLIDASPTMNLIVGIICTIVVLWFFVDRLIMA
;
A
#
# COMPACT_ATOMS: atom_id res chain seq x y z
N MET A 1 24.13 -19.68 3.77
CA MET A 1 23.58 -20.05 2.43
C MET A 1 22.09 -20.26 2.59
N ARG A 2 21.25 -19.78 1.66
CA ARG A 2 19.78 -19.97 1.72
C ARG A 2 19.38 -21.18 0.86
N MET A 3 18.46 -22.01 1.36
CA MET A 3 17.77 -23.03 0.58
C MET A 3 16.74 -22.37 -0.34
N CYS A 4 16.63 -22.84 -1.58
CA CYS A 4 15.54 -22.44 -2.45
C CYS A 4 14.21 -23.01 -1.92
N PRO A 5 13.16 -22.19 -1.72
CA PRO A 5 11.88 -22.66 -1.19
C PRO A 5 11.11 -23.60 -2.13
N TYR A 6 11.51 -23.70 -3.40
CA TYR A 6 10.84 -24.54 -4.38
C TYR A 6 11.57 -25.85 -4.67
N CYS A 7 12.91 -25.84 -4.74
CA CYS A 7 13.70 -27.04 -5.05
C CYS A 7 14.50 -27.58 -3.87
N GLY A 8 14.51 -26.91 -2.73
CA GLY A 8 15.19 -27.36 -1.51
C GLY A 8 16.72 -27.36 -1.58
N HIS A 9 17.33 -27.03 -2.73
CA HIS A 9 18.78 -27.01 -2.87
C HIS A 9 19.41 -25.81 -2.14
N GLU A 10 20.50 -26.07 -1.43
CA GLU A 10 21.39 -25.08 -0.84
C GLU A 10 22.24 -24.44 -1.95
N GLY A 11 22.15 -23.13 -2.15
CA GLY A 11 22.95 -22.50 -3.21
C GLY A 11 22.57 -21.08 -3.65
N LEU A 12 21.72 -20.35 -2.91
CA LEU A 12 21.48 -18.94 -3.21
C LEU A 12 22.73 -18.11 -2.87
N ASN A 13 23.64 -18.01 -3.83
CA ASN A 13 24.78 -17.10 -3.82
C ASN A 13 24.26 -15.68 -4.05
N SER A 14 23.96 -14.97 -2.96
CA SER A 14 23.83 -13.50 -2.85
C SER A 14 22.93 -12.73 -3.83
N GLY A 15 22.28 -13.37 -4.77
CA GLY A 15 21.48 -12.74 -5.81
C GLY A 15 20.32 -13.62 -6.20
N SER A 16 19.29 -12.96 -6.70
CA SER A 16 17.93 -13.39 -6.96
C SER A 16 17.73 -14.63 -7.85
N TYR A 17 18.66 -15.56 -7.98
CA TYR A 17 18.60 -16.63 -8.98
C TYR A 17 19.05 -17.97 -8.37
N CYS A 18 18.24 -19.02 -8.60
CA CYS A 18 18.60 -20.39 -8.28
C CYS A 18 19.15 -21.09 -9.51
N SER A 19 20.44 -21.47 -9.47
CA SER A 19 21.12 -22.22 -10.53
C SER A 19 20.53 -23.60 -10.82
N TYR A 20 19.87 -24.22 -9.83
CA TYR A 20 19.34 -25.57 -9.96
C TYR A 20 17.94 -25.62 -10.61
N CYS A 21 17.01 -24.78 -10.13
CA CYS A 21 15.65 -24.76 -10.68
C CYS A 21 15.41 -23.67 -11.74
N GLY A 22 16.42 -22.82 -12.00
CA GLY A 22 16.33 -21.73 -12.98
C GLY A 22 15.36 -20.61 -12.58
N ARG A 23 14.75 -20.66 -11.39
CA ARG A 23 13.84 -19.61 -10.91
C ARG A 23 14.60 -18.43 -10.31
N ILE A 24 14.04 -17.25 -10.56
CA ILE A 24 14.48 -16.01 -9.98
C ILE A 24 13.64 -15.75 -8.71
N HIS A 25 14.28 -15.47 -7.58
CA HIS A 25 13.68 -15.24 -6.26
C HIS A 25 14.00 -13.83 -5.78
N ASN A 26 13.03 -13.09 -5.22
CA ASN A 26 13.29 -11.77 -4.65
C ASN A 26 14.17 -10.88 -5.55
N VAL A 27 13.71 -10.55 -6.77
CA VAL A 27 14.36 -9.48 -7.54
C VAL A 27 14.08 -8.18 -6.81
N SER A 28 14.99 -7.79 -5.92
CA SER A 28 14.95 -6.45 -5.36
C SER A 28 15.07 -5.49 -6.53
N THR A 29 13.99 -4.76 -6.84
CA THR A 29 14.09 -3.74 -7.88
C THR A 29 15.09 -2.69 -7.43
N SER A 30 15.73 -1.98 -8.37
CA SER A 30 16.62 -0.87 -8.05
C SER A 30 15.94 0.20 -7.17
N LEU A 31 14.61 0.24 -7.18
CA LEU A 31 13.75 1.13 -6.40
C LEU A 31 13.47 0.65 -4.97
N ASP A 32 13.74 -0.62 -4.63
CA ASP A 32 13.41 -1.20 -3.32
C ASP A 32 14.18 -0.55 -2.16
N LYS A 33 15.37 -0.03 -2.43
CA LYS A 33 16.21 0.70 -1.46
C LYS A 33 15.67 2.09 -1.12
N TYR A 34 14.89 2.72 -1.99
CA TYR A 34 14.47 4.12 -1.84
C TYR A 34 13.14 4.27 -1.12
N ASN A 35 13.04 5.32 -0.30
CA ASN A 35 11.76 5.77 0.25
C ASN A 35 11.05 6.65 -0.79
N LEU A 36 10.10 6.05 -1.50
CA LEU A 36 9.40 6.64 -2.64
C LEU A 36 8.25 7.57 -2.22
N GLY A 37 7.78 8.40 -3.17
CA GLY A 37 6.60 9.26 -3.01
C GLY A 37 5.27 8.50 -3.05
N LEU A 38 4.18 9.25 -2.92
CA LEU A 38 2.82 8.69 -2.89
C LEU A 38 2.48 7.97 -4.21
N ILE A 39 2.68 8.66 -5.33
CA ILE A 39 2.35 8.15 -6.66
C ILE A 39 3.22 6.93 -7.00
N GLU A 40 4.50 6.98 -6.69
CA GLU A 40 5.46 5.92 -6.97
C GLU A 40 5.18 4.67 -6.14
N ASN A 41 4.86 4.80 -4.85
CA ASN A 41 4.47 3.65 -4.04
C ASN A 41 3.16 3.03 -4.52
N CYS A 42 2.20 3.86 -4.96
CA CYS A 42 0.97 3.38 -5.57
C CYS A 42 1.25 2.59 -6.86
N LYS A 43 2.00 3.17 -7.81
CA LYS A 43 2.41 2.50 -9.06
C LYS A 43 3.17 1.20 -8.78
N ARG A 44 4.10 1.23 -7.81
CA ARG A 44 4.85 0.07 -7.37
C ARG A 44 3.95 -1.06 -6.91
N CYS A 45 2.96 -0.78 -6.06
CA CYS A 45 2.06 -1.81 -5.55
C CYS A 45 1.05 -2.27 -6.62
N LEU A 46 0.49 -1.37 -7.42
CA LEU A 46 -0.56 -1.72 -8.39
C LEU A 46 -0.03 -2.32 -9.69
N ILE A 47 1.13 -1.90 -10.16
CA ILE A 47 1.64 -2.30 -11.49
C ILE A 47 2.72 -3.37 -11.34
N TYR A 48 3.69 -3.16 -10.44
CA TYR A 48 4.88 -4.00 -10.37
C TYR A 48 4.78 -5.13 -9.33
N LYS A 49 4.07 -4.90 -8.22
CA LYS A 49 3.95 -5.84 -7.08
C LYS A 49 2.49 -6.16 -6.74
N TYR A 50 1.65 -6.30 -7.78
CA TYR A 50 0.20 -6.45 -7.63
C TYR A 50 -0.21 -7.67 -6.78
N ALA A 51 0.35 -8.84 -7.10
CA ALA A 51 0.13 -10.09 -6.37
C ALA A 51 1.45 -10.69 -5.88
N ASP A 52 2.42 -9.82 -5.57
CA ASP A 52 3.72 -10.21 -5.05
C ASP A 52 3.71 -10.19 -3.52
N PHE A 53 3.70 -11.38 -2.93
CA PHE A 53 3.72 -11.61 -1.48
C PHE A 53 5.15 -11.86 -0.95
N GLU A 54 6.15 -11.95 -1.83
CA GLU A 54 7.53 -12.20 -1.45
C GLU A 54 8.27 -10.90 -1.11
N GLY A 55 9.38 -11.00 -0.37
CA GLY A 55 10.18 -9.84 0.03
C GLY A 55 9.57 -9.00 1.15
N ARG A 56 9.98 -7.73 1.20
CA ARG A 56 9.69 -6.77 2.28
C ARG A 56 9.07 -5.49 1.74
N ALA A 57 8.22 -4.87 2.55
CA ALA A 57 7.68 -3.53 2.28
C ALA A 57 7.98 -2.62 3.47
N SER A 58 8.50 -1.43 3.16
CA SER A 58 8.81 -0.43 4.17
C SER A 58 7.53 0.18 4.75
N ARG A 59 7.64 0.87 5.90
CA ARG A 59 6.52 1.65 6.46
C ARG A 59 5.96 2.63 5.43
N GLY A 60 6.82 3.35 4.72
CA GLY A 60 6.40 4.32 3.70
C GLY A 60 5.59 3.65 2.60
N GLU A 61 6.06 2.51 2.08
CA GLU A 61 5.37 1.77 1.01
C GLU A 61 3.94 1.38 1.41
N TYR A 62 3.76 0.82 2.61
CA TYR A 62 2.44 0.46 3.14
C TYR A 62 1.54 1.69 3.35
N TRP A 63 2.02 2.70 4.08
CA TRP A 63 1.20 3.84 4.48
C TRP A 63 0.85 4.77 3.31
N TYR A 64 1.74 4.94 2.33
CA TYR A 64 1.40 5.71 1.12
C TYR A 64 0.42 4.97 0.22
N PHE A 65 0.56 3.65 0.09
CA PHE A 65 -0.44 2.86 -0.64
C PHE A 65 -1.83 2.98 0.00
N LEU A 66 -1.91 2.81 1.32
CA LEU A 66 -3.16 2.95 2.06
C LEU A 66 -3.72 4.38 1.98
N LEU A 67 -2.86 5.41 2.07
CA LEU A 67 -3.28 6.80 1.92
C LEU A 67 -3.88 7.07 0.53
N MET A 68 -3.26 6.56 -0.53
CA MET A 68 -3.79 6.73 -1.89
C MET A 68 -5.17 6.08 -2.03
N TYR A 69 -5.34 4.87 -1.52
CA TYR A 69 -6.63 4.19 -1.50
C TYR A 69 -7.68 5.00 -0.73
N GLN A 70 -7.32 5.52 0.45
CA GLN A 70 -8.22 6.35 1.25
C GLN A 70 -8.63 7.64 0.53
N LEU A 71 -7.71 8.28 -0.21
CA LEU A 71 -8.01 9.48 -0.99
C LEU A 71 -8.96 9.20 -2.15
N LEU A 72 -8.77 8.09 -2.87
CA LEU A 72 -9.69 7.67 -3.93
C LEU A 72 -11.09 7.36 -3.39
N PHE A 73 -11.15 6.70 -2.23
CA PHE A 73 -12.41 6.40 -1.56
C PHE A 73 -13.17 7.69 -1.17
N VAL A 74 -12.48 8.62 -0.51
CA VAL A 74 -13.06 9.90 -0.09
C VAL A 74 -13.46 10.78 -1.28
N ALA A 75 -12.64 10.84 -2.33
CA ALA A 75 -12.96 11.57 -3.55
C ALA A 75 -14.23 11.01 -4.22
N THR A 76 -14.37 9.69 -4.27
CA THR A 76 -15.56 9.05 -4.84
C THR A 76 -16.81 9.39 -4.02
N LEU A 77 -16.75 9.30 -2.69
CA LEU A 77 -17.86 9.69 -1.81
C LEU A 77 -18.25 11.17 -1.97
N PHE A 78 -17.25 12.06 -2.06
CA PHE A 78 -17.49 13.48 -2.27
C PHE A 78 -18.22 13.75 -3.59
N ILE A 79 -17.78 13.12 -4.69
CA ILE A 79 -18.45 13.23 -6.00
C ILE A 79 -19.90 12.75 -5.91
N CYS A 80 -20.16 11.64 -5.23
CA CYS A 80 -21.51 11.11 -5.05
C CYS A 80 -22.42 12.08 -4.27
N ALA A 81 -21.92 12.63 -3.18
CA ALA A 81 -22.64 13.61 -2.36
C ALA A 81 -22.90 14.90 -3.14
N PHE A 82 -21.91 15.38 -3.88
CA PHE A 82 -22.01 16.59 -4.70
C PHE A 82 -23.04 16.44 -5.82
N LEU A 83 -23.03 15.32 -6.55
CA LEU A 83 -24.02 15.01 -7.58
C LEU A 83 -25.44 14.86 -7.01
N SER A 84 -25.57 14.33 -5.80
CA SER A 84 -26.85 14.23 -5.10
C SER A 84 -27.39 15.58 -4.65
N TYR A 85 -26.50 16.55 -4.39
CA TYR A 85 -26.88 17.91 -4.01
C TYR A 85 -27.40 18.74 -5.20
N ILE A 86 -26.80 18.60 -6.39
CA ILE A 86 -27.14 19.44 -7.55
C ILE A 86 -28.54 19.12 -8.09
N SER A 87 -28.97 17.86 -8.10
CA SER A 87 -30.35 17.54 -8.50
C SER A 87 -30.86 16.23 -7.88
N PRO A 88 -32.16 16.14 -7.55
CA PRO A 88 -32.77 14.90 -7.06
C PRO A 88 -32.75 13.78 -8.11
N LEU A 89 -32.89 14.10 -9.39
CA LEU A 89 -32.86 13.11 -10.47
C LEU A 89 -31.45 12.52 -10.67
N SER A 90 -30.39 13.32 -10.40
CA SER A 90 -29.00 12.85 -10.38
C SER A 90 -28.61 12.11 -9.10
N SER A 91 -29.46 12.09 -8.06
CA SER A 91 -29.15 11.40 -6.80
C SER A 91 -29.16 9.87 -6.95
N ILE A 92 -30.19 9.29 -7.56
CA ILE A 92 -30.31 7.83 -7.73
C ILE A 92 -29.21 7.31 -8.67
N VAL A 93 -28.97 8.00 -9.78
CA VAL A 93 -27.93 7.64 -10.75
C VAL A 93 -26.53 7.89 -10.16
N GLY A 94 -26.32 9.01 -9.47
CA GLY A 94 -25.04 9.36 -8.85
C GLY A 94 -24.63 8.40 -7.74
N VAL A 95 -25.56 8.01 -6.87
CA VAL A 95 -25.32 7.01 -5.82
C VAL A 95 -25.05 5.63 -6.44
N GLY A 96 -25.83 5.23 -7.45
CA GLY A 96 -25.62 3.95 -8.15
C GLY A 96 -24.23 3.85 -8.80
N VAL A 97 -23.85 4.86 -9.59
CA VAL A 97 -22.52 4.92 -10.23
C VAL A 97 -21.41 4.97 -9.19
N GLY A 98 -21.61 5.74 -8.13
CA GLY A 98 -20.70 5.84 -6.99
C GLY A 98 -20.40 4.50 -6.34
N LEU A 99 -21.44 3.74 -6.01
CA LEU A 99 -21.31 2.42 -5.40
C LEU A 99 -20.59 1.45 -6.32
N VAL A 100 -20.92 1.44 -7.63
CA VAL A 100 -20.23 0.60 -8.61
C VAL A 100 -18.73 0.93 -8.66
N LEU A 101 -18.37 2.22 -8.73
CA LEU A 101 -16.97 2.65 -8.72
C LEU A 101 -16.24 2.24 -7.43
N LEU A 102 -16.87 2.42 -6.28
CA LEU A 102 -16.29 2.02 -4.99
C LEU A 102 -16.03 0.51 -4.93
N VAL A 103 -16.97 -0.30 -5.40
CA VAL A 103 -16.80 -1.76 -5.47
C VAL A 103 -15.64 -2.12 -6.40
N LEU A 104 -15.57 -1.53 -7.60
CA LEU A 104 -14.50 -1.80 -8.55
C LEU A 104 -13.12 -1.41 -8.00
N ILE A 105 -13.00 -0.23 -7.38
CA ILE A 105 -11.76 0.22 -6.74
C ILE A 105 -11.37 -0.74 -5.61
N SER A 106 -12.34 -1.12 -4.77
CA SER A 106 -12.09 -2.03 -3.64
C SER A 106 -11.58 -3.39 -4.09
N VAL A 107 -12.20 -3.97 -5.13
CA VAL A 107 -11.78 -5.25 -5.71
C VAL A 107 -10.39 -5.14 -6.35
N ALA A 108 -10.14 -4.08 -7.11
CA ALA A 108 -8.84 -3.86 -7.76
C ALA A 108 -7.70 -3.72 -6.72
N VAL A 109 -7.99 -3.09 -5.57
CA VAL A 109 -7.01 -2.80 -4.52
C VAL A 109 -6.89 -3.93 -3.48
N ALA A 110 -7.88 -4.83 -3.38
CA ALA A 110 -7.90 -5.88 -2.37
C ALA A 110 -6.64 -6.76 -2.40
N ILE A 111 -6.29 -7.30 -3.58
CA ILE A 111 -5.12 -8.17 -3.76
C ILE A 111 -3.81 -7.43 -3.43
N PRO A 112 -3.49 -6.28 -4.04
CA PRO A 112 -2.25 -5.57 -3.73
C PRO A 112 -2.21 -5.03 -2.30
N GLY A 113 -3.37 -4.72 -1.70
CA GLY A 113 -3.49 -4.33 -0.30
C GLY A 113 -3.09 -5.45 0.66
N VAL A 114 -3.56 -6.67 0.41
CA VAL A 114 -3.12 -7.84 1.18
C VAL A 114 -1.64 -8.14 0.90
N ALA A 115 -1.19 -8.04 -0.35
CA ALA A 115 0.19 -8.29 -0.72
C ALA A 115 1.17 -7.34 0.00
N VAL A 116 0.91 -6.03 0.01
CA VAL A 116 1.76 -5.06 0.71
C VAL A 116 1.70 -5.25 2.23
N ALA A 117 0.55 -5.62 2.80
CA ALA A 117 0.42 -5.96 4.21
C ALA A 117 1.26 -7.17 4.61
N VAL A 118 1.24 -8.23 3.80
CA VAL A 118 2.08 -9.43 4.00
C VAL A 118 3.57 -9.05 3.95
N ARG A 119 3.98 -8.30 2.93
CA ARG A 119 5.38 -7.82 2.80
C ARG A 119 5.77 -6.88 3.95
N ARG A 120 4.83 -6.13 4.52
CA ARG A 120 5.08 -5.29 5.70
C ARG A 120 5.26 -6.13 6.97
N LEU A 121 4.55 -7.23 7.13
CA LEU A 121 4.77 -8.20 8.21
C LEU A 121 6.10 -8.93 8.06
N HIS A 122 6.48 -9.28 6.83
CA HIS A 122 7.78 -9.86 6.51
C HIS A 122 8.94 -8.92 6.88
N ASP A 123 8.74 -7.61 6.73
CA ASP A 123 9.71 -6.59 7.14
C ASP A 123 9.98 -6.58 8.66
N GLN A 124 9.12 -7.22 9.47
CA GLN A 124 9.29 -7.42 10.92
C GLN A 124 9.68 -8.86 11.29
N GLY A 125 10.05 -9.69 10.30
CA GLY A 125 10.33 -11.11 10.53
C GLY A 125 9.09 -11.94 10.90
N ARG A 126 7.86 -11.41 10.72
CA ARG A 126 6.60 -12.09 11.02
C ARG A 126 6.08 -12.87 9.80
N SER A 127 5.16 -13.80 10.03
CA SER A 127 4.48 -14.52 8.94
C SER A 127 3.37 -13.66 8.33
N GLY A 128 3.11 -13.80 7.03
CA GLY A 128 1.96 -13.16 6.35
C GLY A 128 0.60 -13.56 6.92
N ILE A 129 0.52 -14.69 7.63
CA ILE A 129 -0.72 -15.18 8.28
C ILE A 129 -1.29 -14.16 9.27
N PHE A 130 -0.45 -13.28 9.83
CA PHE A 130 -0.90 -12.22 10.74
C PHE A 130 -1.87 -11.22 10.10
N VAL A 131 -2.05 -11.21 8.77
CA VAL A 131 -3.11 -10.42 8.11
C VAL A 131 -4.51 -10.86 8.56
N PHE A 132 -4.71 -12.15 8.85
CA PHE A 132 -6.01 -12.68 9.29
C PHE A 132 -6.45 -12.20 10.67
N ILE A 133 -5.59 -11.52 11.43
CA ILE A 133 -5.97 -10.87 12.69
C ILE A 133 -7.09 -9.84 12.45
N ASN A 134 -7.16 -9.22 11.27
CA ASN A 134 -8.24 -8.30 10.91
C ASN A 134 -9.63 -8.95 10.84
N ILE A 135 -9.74 -10.28 10.83
CA ILE A 135 -11.04 -10.98 10.90
C ILE A 135 -11.69 -10.74 12.27
N ILE A 136 -10.91 -10.54 13.33
CA ILE A 136 -11.42 -10.21 14.66
C ILE A 136 -11.72 -8.70 14.69
N PRO A 137 -13.00 -8.29 14.69
CA PRO A 137 -13.34 -6.88 14.64
C PRO A 137 -12.85 -6.15 15.89
N LEU A 138 -12.58 -4.86 15.74
CA LEU A 138 -12.10 -3.94 16.79
C LEU A 138 -10.71 -4.28 17.33
N ILE A 139 -10.57 -5.33 18.14
CA ILE A 139 -9.29 -5.70 18.79
C ILE A 139 -8.26 -6.12 17.74
N GLY A 140 -8.67 -6.97 16.78
CA GLY A 140 -7.78 -7.42 15.72
C GLY A 140 -7.31 -6.27 14.84
N THR A 141 -8.22 -5.37 14.46
CA THR A 141 -7.88 -4.17 13.69
C THR A 141 -6.90 -3.26 14.43
N VAL A 142 -7.08 -3.03 15.73
CA VAL A 142 -6.16 -2.22 16.54
C VAL A 142 -4.77 -2.86 16.60
N ILE A 143 -4.70 -4.16 16.89
CA ILE A 143 -3.42 -4.89 16.91
C ILE A 143 -2.74 -4.81 15.55
N PHE A 144 -3.48 -5.06 14.47
CA PHE A 144 -2.95 -5.02 13.12
C PHE A 144 -2.44 -3.63 12.74
N PHE A 145 -3.18 -2.58 13.09
CA PHE A 145 -2.76 -1.19 12.88
C PHE A 145 -1.44 -0.90 13.61
N ILE A 146 -1.32 -1.30 14.88
CA ILE A 146 -0.08 -1.18 15.65
C ILE A 146 1.05 -1.94 14.93
N LEU A 147 0.80 -3.17 14.48
CA LEU A 147 1.79 -3.95 13.73
C LEU A 147 2.26 -3.17 12.50
N MET A 148 1.37 -2.59 11.69
CA MET A 148 1.77 -1.84 10.50
C MET A 148 2.58 -0.56 10.82
N ALA A 149 2.42 0.01 12.02
CA ALA A 149 3.11 1.23 12.47
C ALA A 149 4.50 0.97 13.09
N MET A 150 4.71 -0.20 13.71
CA MET A 150 6.00 -0.58 14.32
C MET A 150 7.16 -0.50 13.32
N PRO A 151 8.41 -0.29 13.76
CA PRO A 151 9.58 -0.38 12.88
C PRO A 151 9.81 -1.83 12.39
N GLY A 152 10.39 -1.97 11.20
CA GLY A 152 10.91 -3.25 10.70
C GLY A 152 12.32 -3.56 11.19
N GLU A 153 12.82 -4.75 10.88
CA GLU A 153 14.18 -5.19 11.23
C GLU A 153 15.23 -4.42 10.41
N SER A 154 16.26 -3.88 11.05
CA SER A 154 17.30 -3.09 10.36
C SER A 154 18.29 -3.93 9.55
N THR A 155 18.38 -5.23 9.85
CA THR A 155 19.28 -6.17 9.19
C THR A 155 18.53 -7.02 8.16
N GLU A 156 19.29 -7.78 7.40
CA GLU A 156 18.74 -8.83 6.55
C GLU A 156 18.01 -9.88 7.40
N ASN A 157 16.83 -10.29 6.94
CA ASN A 157 16.05 -11.34 7.56
C ASN A 157 15.72 -12.44 6.55
N ARG A 158 14.89 -13.42 6.93
CA ARG A 158 14.52 -14.54 6.04
C ARG A 158 13.80 -14.11 4.76
N PHE A 159 13.24 -12.89 4.73
CA PHE A 159 12.55 -12.30 3.59
C PHE A 159 13.42 -11.32 2.80
N GLY A 160 14.70 -11.15 3.16
CA GLY A 160 15.68 -10.36 2.40
C GLY A 160 16.13 -9.07 3.10
N MET A 161 16.81 -8.22 2.33
CA MET A 161 17.35 -6.94 2.78
C MET A 161 16.23 -5.94 3.11
N PRO A 162 16.45 -5.01 4.06
CA PRO A 162 15.50 -3.95 4.36
C PRO A 162 15.19 -3.10 3.12
N THR A 163 13.99 -2.52 3.08
CA THR A 163 13.55 -1.64 1.98
C THR A 163 13.33 -0.22 2.48
N GLY A 164 13.42 0.77 1.58
CA GLY A 164 13.14 2.17 1.91
C GLY A 164 14.10 2.81 2.92
N TYR A 165 15.32 2.29 3.06
CA TYR A 165 16.33 2.79 3.99
C TYR A 165 17.14 3.98 3.42
N MET A 166 17.13 4.18 2.09
CA MET A 166 17.79 5.30 1.43
C MET A 166 16.78 6.43 1.16
N ARG A 167 17.08 7.65 1.62
CA ARG A 167 16.26 8.83 1.29
C ARG A 167 16.46 9.21 -0.18
N MET A 168 15.36 9.45 -0.88
CA MET A 168 15.39 9.94 -2.26
C MET A 168 15.56 11.46 -2.26
N THR A 169 16.54 11.96 -3.00
CA THR A 169 16.70 13.41 -3.23
C THR A 169 15.92 13.82 -4.47
N LYS A 170 15.50 15.10 -4.55
CA LYS A 170 14.81 15.64 -5.73
C LYS A 170 15.62 15.46 -7.03
N ARG A 171 16.95 15.62 -6.93
CA ARG A 171 17.87 15.43 -8.06
C ARG A 171 17.88 13.97 -8.53
N MET A 172 18.00 13.02 -7.61
CA MET A 172 17.96 11.59 -7.93
C MET A 172 16.62 11.18 -8.54
N ALA A 173 15.51 11.70 -8.01
CA ALA A 173 14.19 11.45 -8.58
C ALA A 173 14.09 11.94 -10.03
N HIS A 174 14.59 13.15 -10.32
CA HIS A 174 14.64 13.70 -11.66
C HIS A 174 15.52 12.88 -12.61
N GLU A 175 16.71 12.45 -12.15
CA GLU A 175 17.62 11.58 -12.92
C GLU A 175 16.99 10.21 -13.23
N MET A 176 16.11 9.71 -12.35
CA MET A 176 15.38 8.45 -12.54
C MET A 176 14.01 8.62 -13.24
N GLY A 177 13.62 9.85 -13.61
CA GLY A 177 12.32 10.13 -14.23
C GLY A 177 11.10 9.91 -13.32
N LEU A 178 11.27 10.04 -11.99
CA LEU A 178 10.20 9.90 -10.99
C LEU A 178 9.46 11.22 -10.79
N ILE A 179 8.16 11.15 -10.49
CA ILE A 179 7.26 12.31 -10.46
C ILE A 179 7.28 12.96 -9.07
N ASP A 180 7.17 12.18 -8.00
CA ASP A 180 7.18 12.68 -6.62
C ASP A 180 8.41 12.23 -5.83
N ALA A 181 9.13 13.20 -5.29
CA ALA A 181 10.26 12.98 -4.38
C ALA A 181 9.97 13.37 -2.92
N SER A 182 8.78 13.91 -2.63
CA SER A 182 8.47 14.51 -1.31
C SER A 182 7.47 13.66 -0.52
N PRO A 183 7.93 12.87 0.47
CA PRO A 183 7.04 12.07 1.33
C PRO A 183 6.08 12.91 2.21
N THR A 184 6.46 14.11 2.63
CA THR A 184 5.78 14.81 3.75
C THR A 184 4.55 15.63 3.37
N MET A 185 4.48 16.19 2.16
CA MET A 185 3.36 17.06 1.77
C MET A 185 2.06 16.27 1.55
N ASN A 186 2.18 15.03 1.09
CA ASN A 186 1.02 14.23 0.67
C ASN A 186 0.22 13.69 1.87
N LEU A 187 0.88 13.41 3.00
CA LEU A 187 0.21 12.95 4.21
C LEU A 187 -0.66 14.05 4.85
N ILE A 188 -0.12 15.28 4.95
CA ILE A 188 -0.82 16.41 5.57
C ILE A 188 -2.01 16.82 4.71
N VAL A 189 -1.83 16.97 3.39
CA VAL A 189 -2.92 17.29 2.47
C VAL A 189 -3.98 16.19 2.49
N GLY A 190 -3.58 14.92 2.51
CA GLY A 190 -4.54 13.82 2.55
C GLY A 190 -5.35 13.75 3.86
N ILE A 191 -4.72 14.02 5.00
CA ILE A 191 -5.42 14.12 6.31
C ILE A 191 -6.38 15.31 6.32
N ILE A 192 -5.97 16.47 5.79
CA ILE A 192 -6.85 17.64 5.73
C ILE A 192 -8.04 17.37 4.81
N CYS A 193 -7.81 16.84 3.61
CA CYS A 193 -8.89 16.48 2.68
C CYS A 193 -9.87 15.48 3.28
N THR A 194 -9.38 14.45 3.98
CA THR A 194 -10.25 13.46 4.64
C THR A 194 -11.07 14.08 5.77
N ILE A 195 -10.46 14.92 6.62
CA ILE A 195 -11.18 15.63 7.69
C ILE A 195 -12.27 16.55 7.13
N VAL A 196 -11.96 17.33 6.09
CA VAL A 196 -12.91 18.27 5.46
C VAL A 196 -14.11 17.52 4.87
N VAL A 197 -13.86 16.41 4.17
CA VAL A 197 -14.96 15.61 3.58
C VAL A 197 -15.79 14.91 4.64
N LEU A 198 -15.16 14.35 5.69
CA LEU A 198 -15.89 13.75 6.80
C LEU A 198 -16.75 14.79 7.54
N TRP A 199 -16.22 15.99 7.79
CA TRP A 199 -16.98 17.09 8.38
C TRP A 199 -18.19 17.47 7.52
N PHE A 200 -18.01 17.62 6.20
CA PHE A 200 -19.11 17.92 5.28
C PHE A 200 -20.21 16.83 5.32
N PHE A 201 -19.82 15.55 5.37
CA PHE A 201 -20.77 14.45 5.49
C PHE A 201 -21.52 14.45 6.82
N VAL A 202 -20.82 14.69 7.93
CA VAL A 202 -21.42 14.74 9.28
C VAL A 202 -22.40 15.90 9.38
N ASP A 203 -22.02 17.09 8.90
CA ASP A 203 -22.87 18.29 8.87
C ASP A 203 -24.17 18.03 8.08
N ARG A 204 -24.06 17.33 6.94
CA ARG A 204 -25.21 16.93 6.13
C ARG A 204 -26.09 15.85 6.77
N LEU A 205 -25.50 14.89 7.47
CA LEU A 205 -26.23 13.84 8.19
C LEU A 205 -26.94 14.39 9.44
N ILE A 206 -26.38 15.41 10.09
CA ILE A 206 -26.99 16.05 11.27
C ILE A 206 -28.10 17.03 10.86
N MET A 207 -27.99 17.66 9.69
CA MET A 207 -28.99 18.61 9.18
C MET A 207 -30.09 18.01 8.30
N ALA A 208 -30.09 16.70 8.06
CA ALA A 208 -31.13 15.95 7.34
C ALA A 208 -32.08 15.24 8.32
#